data_AF-A0A1Z7Z0K1-F1
#
_entry.id   AF-A0A1Z7Z0K1-F1
#
_cell.length_a   1.000
_cell.length_b   1.000
_cell.length_c   1.000
_cell.angle_alpha   90.00
_cell.angle_beta   90.00
_cell.angle_gamma   90.00
#
_symmetry.space_group_name_H-M   'P 1'
#
loop_
_entity.id
_entity.type
_entity.pdbx_description
1 polymer ?
#
loop_
_entity_poly.entity_id
_entity_poly.type
_entity_poly.pdbx_seq_one_letter_code
_entity_poly.pdbx_strand_id
1 'polypeptide(L)'
;MKTTLKKIVKGTLVIFAIKLILIGVLFIGQSCETDNEILHQNEEANTNFIESLRHSKEKLQVISVRNSKINIKNNSSYLERDMQGVSVSYCLNEINDDSITIEELVEDINNVTSFIQAKSQYGFGDLSEFNSTLDDPTNSDQAETPEFNPEDCLAIFNLPLQPIVDAIEPTIEDAKNYLRSKGLTDNDIENLLAADSTGGAIEEYNLVPTVMMLIAEEQNTNSNVGVNFQSLFGSSAFASQVGECAGDALGISAIAEVMRRGINTSAGKALLKKAIRKVASRALGWIGAAIFIYEFGDCMNWW
;
A
#
# COMPACT_ATOMS: atom_id res chain seq x y z
N MET A 1 37.04 14.51 64.88
CA MET A 1 36.78 14.57 63.41
C MET A 1 35.62 13.71 62.91
N LYS A 2 35.38 12.49 63.44
CA LYS A 2 34.30 11.60 62.94
C LYS A 2 32.86 12.15 63.06
N THR A 3 32.59 13.03 64.02
CA THR A 3 31.24 13.59 64.26
C THR A 3 30.89 14.75 63.31
N THR A 4 31.87 15.52 62.87
CA THR A 4 31.68 16.65 61.95
C THR A 4 31.39 16.18 60.52
N LEU A 5 32.07 15.11 60.08
CA LEU A 5 31.88 14.53 58.74
C LEU A 5 30.45 13.98 58.55
N LYS A 6 29.88 13.35 59.59
CA LYS A 6 28.50 12.83 59.58
C LYS A 6 27.44 13.92 59.39
N LYS A 7 27.73 15.16 59.82
CA LYS A 7 26.81 16.29 59.66
C LYS A 7 26.83 16.84 58.23
N ILE A 8 28.02 16.90 57.61
CA ILE A 8 28.18 17.39 56.23
C ILE A 8 27.50 16.44 55.23
N VAL A 9 27.72 15.13 55.36
CA VAL A 9 27.13 14.12 54.45
C VAL A 9 25.60 14.11 54.49
N LYS A 10 24.99 14.33 55.66
CA LYS A 10 23.53 14.41 55.78
C LYS A 10 22.95 15.64 55.07
N GLY A 11 23.67 16.77 55.09
CA GLY A 11 23.23 18.00 54.41
C GLY A 11 23.27 17.88 52.89
N THR A 12 24.35 17.33 52.32
CA THR A 12 24.49 17.17 50.86
C THR A 12 23.48 16.19 50.27
N LEU A 13 23.13 15.12 50.99
CA LEU A 13 22.17 14.12 50.51
C LEU A 13 20.75 14.70 50.39
N VAL A 14 20.34 15.57 51.33
CA VAL A 14 19.04 16.25 51.28
C VAL A 14 18.96 17.21 50.09
N ILE A 15 20.00 18.00 49.84
CA ILE A 15 20.05 18.93 48.71
C ILE A 15 20.03 18.17 47.37
N PHE A 16 20.72 17.02 47.29
CA PHE A 16 20.71 16.17 46.12
C PHE A 16 19.32 15.57 45.86
N ALA A 17 18.64 15.08 46.91
CA ALA A 17 17.29 14.53 46.80
C ALA A 17 16.28 15.59 46.33
N ILE A 18 16.34 16.82 46.86
CA ILE A 18 15.47 17.93 46.44
C ILE A 18 15.67 18.25 44.94
N LYS A 19 16.92 18.28 44.47
CA LYS A 19 17.22 18.51 43.04
C LYS A 19 16.70 17.37 42.16
N LEU A 20 16.82 16.13 42.60
CA LEU A 20 16.30 14.96 41.88
C LEU A 20 14.77 15.00 41.76
N ILE A 21 14.09 15.41 42.83
CA ILE A 21 12.63 15.58 42.84
C ILE A 21 12.22 16.72 41.90
N LEU A 22 12.90 17.86 41.91
CA LEU A 22 12.62 18.96 40.99
C LEU A 22 12.82 18.57 39.52
N ILE A 23 13.90 17.83 39.22
CA ILE A 23 14.14 17.27 37.89
C ILE A 23 13.01 16.29 37.53
N GLY A 24 12.64 15.39 38.43
CA GLY A 24 11.54 14.45 38.24
C GLY A 24 10.20 15.14 37.95
N VAL A 25 9.87 16.22 38.67
CA VAL A 25 8.64 17.00 38.44
C VAL A 25 8.67 17.72 37.09
N LEU A 26 9.82 18.25 36.65
CA LEU A 26 9.97 18.84 35.32
C LEU A 26 9.79 17.80 34.21
N PHE A 27 10.35 16.60 34.37
CA PHE A 27 10.16 15.51 33.42
C PHE A 27 8.71 15.03 33.38
N ILE A 28 8.04 14.88 34.53
CA ILE A 28 6.63 14.47 34.58
C ILE A 28 5.73 15.54 33.94
N GLY A 29 5.98 16.82 34.21
CA GLY A 29 5.19 17.92 33.64
C GLY A 29 5.31 18.03 32.12
N GLN A 30 6.54 17.91 31.57
CA GLN A 30 6.75 17.97 30.12
C GLN A 30 6.29 16.70 29.38
N SER A 31 6.19 15.56 30.08
CA SER A 31 5.73 14.30 29.48
C SER A 31 4.20 14.23 29.30
N CYS A 32 3.42 15.13 29.92
CA CYS A 32 1.96 15.05 29.87
C CYS A 32 1.28 16.04 28.90
N GLU A 33 1.94 17.12 28.48
CA GLU A 33 1.29 18.13 27.61
C GLU A 33 1.55 17.95 26.11
N THR A 34 2.63 17.28 25.71
CA THR A 34 3.01 17.20 24.29
C THR A 34 2.39 16.02 23.53
N ASP A 35 1.91 15.00 24.26
CA ASP A 35 1.49 13.74 23.64
C ASP A 35 0.04 13.75 23.14
N ASN A 36 -0.86 14.57 23.69
CA ASN A 36 -2.28 14.48 23.34
C ASN A 36 -2.61 15.08 21.97
N GLU A 37 -2.02 16.21 21.60
CA GLU A 37 -2.42 16.93 20.37
C GLU A 37 -1.88 16.26 19.10
N ILE A 38 -0.64 15.73 19.16
CA ILE A 38 -0.01 15.02 18.05
C ILE A 38 -0.61 13.63 17.85
N LEU A 39 -1.03 12.97 18.95
CA LEU A 39 -1.62 11.63 18.89
C LEU A 39 -3.05 11.69 18.33
N HIS A 40 -3.83 12.71 18.69
CA HIS A 40 -5.17 12.93 18.12
C HIS A 40 -5.14 13.24 16.61
N GLN A 41 -4.22 14.08 16.13
CA GLN A 41 -4.12 14.37 14.69
C GLN A 41 -3.75 13.14 13.86
N ASN A 42 -2.93 12.24 14.42
CA ASN A 42 -2.55 11.01 13.74
C ASN A 42 -3.69 9.99 13.65
N GLU A 43 -4.53 9.92 14.69
CA GLU A 43 -5.68 9.02 14.72
C GLU A 43 -6.79 9.49 13.75
N GLU A 44 -7.00 10.80 13.65
CA GLU A 44 -7.95 11.39 12.70
C GLU A 44 -7.54 11.14 11.25
N ALA A 45 -6.28 11.42 10.89
CA ALA A 45 -5.79 11.22 9.53
C ALA A 45 -5.84 9.75 9.08
N ASN A 46 -5.55 8.81 10.01
CA ASN A 46 -5.71 7.39 9.76
C ASN A 46 -7.18 7.02 9.51
N THR A 47 -8.09 7.47 10.37
CA THR A 47 -9.53 7.19 10.25
C THR A 47 -10.08 7.72 8.93
N ASN A 48 -9.73 8.95 8.56
CA ASN A 48 -10.16 9.57 7.30
C ASN A 48 -9.67 8.77 6.08
N PHE A 49 -8.40 8.33 6.10
CA PHE A 49 -7.84 7.53 5.02
C PHE A 49 -8.51 6.14 4.89
N ILE A 50 -8.77 5.45 6.00
CA ILE A 50 -9.48 4.16 5.95
C ILE A 50 -10.92 4.34 5.47
N GLU A 51 -11.60 5.42 5.88
CA GLU A 51 -12.94 5.75 5.41
C GLU A 51 -12.96 6.03 3.89
N SER A 52 -11.99 6.78 3.36
CA SER A 52 -11.91 7.02 1.91
C SER A 52 -11.55 5.77 1.11
N LEU A 53 -10.79 4.83 1.66
CA LEU A 53 -10.61 3.50 1.07
C LEU A 53 -11.93 2.74 0.94
N ARG A 54 -12.77 2.75 1.99
CA ARG A 54 -14.10 2.11 1.95
C ARG A 54 -14.97 2.74 0.88
N HIS A 55 -15.01 4.06 0.83
CA HIS A 55 -15.76 4.78 -0.19
C HIS A 55 -15.23 4.52 -1.61
N SER A 56 -13.90 4.39 -1.77
CA SER A 56 -13.29 4.00 -3.04
C SER A 56 -13.70 2.58 -3.43
N LYS A 57 -13.71 1.63 -2.49
CA LYS A 57 -14.22 0.26 -2.72
C LYS A 57 -15.68 0.28 -3.17
N GLU A 58 -16.55 1.02 -2.49
CA GLU A 58 -17.98 1.14 -2.86
C GLU A 58 -18.14 1.70 -4.28
N LYS A 59 -17.35 2.71 -4.64
CA LYS A 59 -17.32 3.23 -6.01
C LYS A 59 -16.80 2.21 -7.02
N LEU A 60 -15.77 1.43 -6.68
CA LEU A 60 -15.25 0.38 -7.57
C LEU A 60 -16.29 -0.72 -7.83
N GLN A 61 -17.13 -1.06 -6.83
CA GLN A 61 -18.18 -2.07 -6.96
C GLN A 61 -19.25 -1.72 -8.01
N VAL A 62 -19.50 -0.42 -8.26
CA VAL A 62 -20.51 0.01 -9.23
C VAL A 62 -19.94 0.21 -10.65
N ILE A 63 -18.62 0.12 -10.82
CA ILE A 63 -17.99 0.26 -12.14
C ILE A 63 -18.16 -1.05 -12.90
N SER A 64 -18.93 -1.00 -13.99
CA SER A 64 -19.16 -2.16 -14.84
C SER A 64 -17.90 -2.56 -15.61
N VAL A 65 -17.60 -3.86 -15.60
CA VAL A 65 -16.57 -4.47 -16.43
C VAL A 65 -17.21 -4.97 -17.71
N ARG A 66 -16.63 -4.61 -18.85
CA ARG A 66 -17.11 -5.11 -20.14
C ARG A 66 -16.36 -6.37 -20.50
N ASN A 67 -17.07 -7.48 -20.61
CA ASN A 67 -16.52 -8.71 -21.14
C ASN A 67 -16.88 -8.85 -22.62
N SER A 68 -15.99 -9.47 -23.39
CA SER A 68 -16.28 -9.93 -24.74
C SER A 68 -15.94 -11.40 -24.82
N LYS A 69 -16.95 -12.24 -25.08
CA LYS A 69 -16.73 -13.63 -25.47
C LYS A 69 -16.00 -13.62 -26.81
N ILE A 70 -14.80 -14.20 -26.84
CA ILE A 70 -14.13 -14.44 -28.12
C ILE A 70 -14.85 -15.65 -28.72
N ASN A 71 -15.72 -15.42 -29.68
CA ASN A 71 -16.20 -16.51 -30.51
C ASN A 71 -15.10 -16.79 -31.53
N ILE A 72 -14.13 -17.63 -31.17
CA ILE A 72 -12.87 -17.91 -31.91
C ILE A 72 -13.11 -18.36 -33.36
N LYS A 73 -14.36 -18.58 -33.78
CA LYS A 73 -14.62 -19.24 -35.05
C LYS A 73 -14.49 -18.41 -36.32
N ASN A 74 -14.55 -17.08 -36.36
CA ASN A 74 -14.27 -16.28 -37.58
C ASN A 74 -14.44 -14.77 -37.31
N ASN A 75 -13.36 -14.03 -37.06
CA ASN A 75 -13.13 -12.65 -37.56
C ASN A 75 -12.08 -11.91 -36.72
N SER A 76 -10.99 -11.53 -37.37
CA SER A 76 -9.84 -10.80 -36.84
C SER A 76 -10.09 -9.30 -36.62
N SER A 77 -11.30 -8.88 -36.23
CA SER A 77 -11.67 -7.45 -36.11
C SER A 77 -11.97 -7.00 -34.68
N TYR A 78 -11.38 -7.66 -33.67
CA TYR A 78 -11.72 -7.45 -32.25
C TYR A 78 -11.04 -6.25 -31.56
N LEU A 79 -10.25 -5.47 -32.30
CA LEU A 79 -9.83 -4.14 -31.86
C LEU A 79 -10.73 -3.07 -32.51
N GLU A 80 -12.05 -3.17 -32.31
CA GLU A 80 -12.87 -1.98 -32.45
C GLU A 80 -12.39 -1.00 -31.38
N ARG A 81 -11.66 0.03 -31.83
CA ARG A 81 -11.30 1.18 -31.00
C ARG A 81 -12.60 1.76 -30.47
N ASP A 82 -12.92 1.44 -29.23
CA ASP A 82 -13.94 2.17 -28.50
C ASP A 82 -13.44 3.61 -28.40
N MET A 83 -13.99 4.50 -29.22
CA MET A 83 -13.50 5.87 -29.40
C MET A 83 -13.83 6.79 -28.21
N GLN A 84 -14.22 6.25 -27.06
CA GLN A 84 -14.61 7.05 -25.89
C GLN A 84 -14.09 6.44 -24.58
N GLY A 85 -12.81 6.14 -24.48
CA GLY A 85 -12.15 5.92 -23.19
C GLY A 85 -10.88 5.08 -23.28
N VAL A 86 -9.92 5.35 -22.41
CA VAL A 86 -8.79 4.46 -22.17
C VAL A 86 -9.32 3.27 -21.34
N SER A 87 -9.16 2.06 -21.83
CA SER A 87 -9.44 0.83 -21.09
C SER A 87 -8.20 -0.05 -21.04
N VAL A 88 -8.08 -0.85 -19.98
CA VAL A 88 -7.06 -1.91 -19.91
C VAL A 88 -7.77 -3.24 -20.04
N SER A 89 -7.18 -4.13 -20.83
CA SER A 89 -7.75 -5.42 -21.15
C SER A 89 -6.98 -6.52 -20.41
N TYR A 90 -7.71 -7.49 -19.87
CA TYR A 90 -7.16 -8.68 -19.22
C TYR A 90 -7.65 -9.93 -19.95
N CYS A 91 -6.74 -10.88 -20.12
CA CYS A 91 -6.98 -12.16 -20.74
C CYS A 91 -7.18 -13.22 -19.65
N LEU A 92 -8.28 -13.96 -19.69
CA LEU A 92 -8.45 -15.17 -18.90
C LEU A 92 -7.79 -16.34 -19.66
N ASN A 93 -6.69 -16.85 -19.13
CA ASN A 93 -5.91 -17.93 -19.76
C ASN A 93 -6.41 -19.32 -19.34
N GLU A 94 -6.79 -19.49 -18.07
CA GLU A 94 -7.09 -20.80 -17.50
C GLU A 94 -8.14 -20.70 -16.38
N ILE A 95 -9.03 -21.68 -16.35
CA ILE A 95 -9.96 -21.94 -15.24
C ILE A 95 -9.55 -23.29 -14.63
N ASN A 96 -9.04 -23.25 -13.40
CA ASN A 96 -8.57 -24.44 -12.68
C ASN A 96 -9.67 -25.13 -11.85
N ASP A 97 -10.93 -24.80 -12.12
CA ASP A 97 -12.10 -25.31 -11.40
C ASP A 97 -13.10 -25.93 -12.40
N ASP A 98 -13.21 -27.26 -12.38
CA ASP A 98 -14.11 -28.02 -13.25
C ASP A 98 -15.60 -27.78 -12.94
N SER A 99 -15.92 -27.12 -11.81
CA SER A 99 -17.30 -26.86 -11.39
C SER A 99 -17.92 -25.61 -12.03
N ILE A 100 -17.12 -24.72 -12.60
CA ILE A 100 -17.58 -23.45 -13.17
C ILE A 100 -17.38 -23.42 -14.69
N THR A 101 -18.42 -23.00 -15.41
CA THR A 101 -18.31 -22.79 -16.87
C THR A 101 -17.75 -21.41 -17.18
N ILE A 102 -17.12 -21.24 -18.35
CA ILE A 102 -16.66 -19.92 -18.81
C ILE A 102 -17.84 -18.95 -18.88
N GLU A 103 -19.01 -19.42 -19.32
CA GLU A 103 -20.22 -18.61 -19.40
C GLU A 103 -20.67 -18.08 -18.04
N GLU A 104 -20.70 -18.95 -17.02
CA GLU A 104 -21.04 -18.60 -15.65
C GLU A 104 -20.05 -17.59 -15.07
N LEU A 105 -18.75 -17.85 -15.22
CA LEU A 105 -17.69 -16.94 -14.75
C LEU A 105 -17.78 -15.56 -15.42
N VAL A 106 -18.03 -15.51 -16.73
CA VAL A 106 -18.16 -14.25 -17.47
C VAL A 106 -19.40 -13.46 -17.05
N GLU A 107 -20.50 -14.14 -16.71
CA GLU A 107 -21.73 -13.50 -16.21
C GLU A 107 -21.56 -12.95 -14.79
N ASP A 108 -20.79 -13.64 -13.95
CA ASP A 108 -20.48 -13.23 -12.58
C ASP A 108 -19.51 -12.03 -12.52
N ILE A 109 -18.59 -11.93 -13.49
CA ILE A 109 -17.65 -10.81 -13.61
C ILE A 109 -18.31 -9.65 -14.38
N ASN A 110 -19.14 -8.90 -13.66
CA ASN A 110 -19.86 -7.74 -14.19
C ASN A 110 -19.38 -6.38 -13.64
N ASN A 111 -18.52 -6.36 -12.62
CA ASN A 111 -17.97 -5.15 -12.03
C ASN A 111 -16.49 -5.32 -11.62
N VAL A 112 -15.83 -4.21 -11.29
CA VAL A 112 -14.38 -4.22 -10.98
C VAL A 112 -14.08 -5.07 -9.75
N THR A 113 -14.92 -5.07 -8.73
CA THR A 113 -14.70 -5.89 -7.53
C THR A 113 -14.83 -7.39 -7.82
N SER A 114 -15.86 -7.83 -8.54
CA SER A 114 -15.97 -9.25 -8.91
C SER A 114 -14.85 -9.69 -9.86
N PHE A 115 -14.37 -8.79 -10.73
CA PHE A 115 -13.16 -9.03 -11.52
C PHE A 115 -11.91 -9.24 -10.63
N ILE A 116 -11.68 -8.38 -9.64
CA ILE A 116 -10.51 -8.50 -8.74
C ILE A 116 -10.57 -9.81 -7.95
N GLN A 117 -11.74 -10.18 -7.44
CA GLN A 117 -11.95 -11.46 -6.75
C GLN A 117 -11.67 -12.66 -7.67
N ALA A 118 -12.20 -12.64 -8.89
CA ALA A 118 -11.94 -13.69 -9.87
C ALA A 118 -10.45 -13.75 -10.24
N LYS A 119 -9.77 -12.61 -10.35
CA LYS A 119 -8.35 -12.51 -10.67
C LYS A 119 -7.46 -13.24 -9.67
N SER A 120 -7.81 -13.26 -8.38
CA SER A 120 -7.02 -13.97 -7.37
C SER A 120 -7.21 -15.49 -7.41
N GLN A 121 -8.30 -15.97 -8.03
CA GLN A 121 -8.67 -17.39 -8.10
C GLN A 121 -8.31 -18.05 -9.43
N TYR A 122 -8.35 -17.30 -10.53
CA TYR A 122 -8.16 -17.81 -11.89
C TYR A 122 -6.94 -17.21 -12.59
N GLY A 123 -6.47 -17.86 -13.65
CA GLY A 123 -5.26 -17.46 -14.37
C GLY A 123 -5.49 -16.28 -15.31
N PHE A 124 -5.43 -15.04 -14.80
CA PHE A 124 -5.51 -13.83 -15.61
C PHE A 124 -4.13 -13.27 -16.00
N GLY A 125 -3.97 -12.92 -17.28
CA GLY A 125 -2.82 -12.20 -17.81
C GLY A 125 -3.18 -10.75 -18.19
N ASP A 126 -2.28 -9.81 -17.95
CA ASP A 126 -2.42 -8.41 -18.39
C ASP A 126 -2.06 -8.30 -19.88
N LEU A 127 -2.94 -7.74 -20.70
CA LEU A 127 -2.69 -7.58 -22.14
C LEU A 127 -1.82 -6.35 -22.46
N SER A 128 -1.65 -5.43 -21.51
CA SER A 128 -0.91 -4.18 -21.73
C SER A 128 0.60 -4.37 -21.84
N GLU A 129 1.17 -5.44 -21.27
CA GLU A 129 2.61 -5.73 -21.35
C GLU A 129 3.05 -6.05 -22.80
N PHE A 130 2.14 -6.53 -23.65
CA PHE A 130 2.48 -7.00 -25.00
C PHE A 130 2.64 -5.90 -26.05
N ASN A 131 2.12 -4.69 -25.81
CA ASN A 131 2.24 -3.59 -26.78
C ASN A 131 3.56 -2.80 -26.66
N SER A 132 4.40 -3.09 -25.66
CA SER A 132 5.61 -2.30 -25.37
C SER A 132 6.87 -2.75 -26.13
N THR A 133 6.86 -3.90 -26.80
CA THR A 133 8.03 -4.50 -27.47
C THR A 133 8.19 -4.16 -28.95
N LEU A 134 7.34 -3.31 -29.53
CA LEU A 134 7.35 -3.04 -30.97
C LEU A 134 8.31 -1.93 -31.45
N ASP A 135 9.03 -1.23 -30.57
CA ASP A 135 9.76 0.00 -30.94
C ASP A 135 11.30 0.01 -30.70
N ASP A 136 11.95 -1.10 -30.34
CA ASP A 136 13.43 -1.17 -30.30
C ASP A 136 14.03 -2.12 -31.36
N PRO A 137 14.38 -1.61 -32.56
CA PRO A 137 14.95 -2.40 -33.64
C PRO A 137 16.45 -2.75 -33.47
N THR A 138 17.07 -2.54 -32.29
CA THR A 138 18.55 -2.57 -32.20
C THR A 138 19.21 -3.74 -31.46
N ASN A 139 18.48 -4.75 -30.96
CA ASN A 139 19.11 -5.94 -30.34
C ASN A 139 18.62 -7.25 -30.96
N SER A 140 19.47 -7.85 -31.81
CA SER A 140 19.18 -9.04 -32.63
C SER A 140 19.49 -10.39 -31.97
N ASP A 141 19.71 -10.44 -30.66
CA ASP A 141 19.95 -11.69 -29.93
C ASP A 141 18.70 -12.05 -29.11
N GLN A 142 17.60 -12.32 -29.82
CA GLN A 142 16.30 -12.63 -29.23
C GLN A 142 16.26 -14.10 -28.77
N ALA A 143 16.19 -14.30 -27.45
CA ALA A 143 15.45 -15.44 -26.92
C ALA A 143 13.99 -15.28 -27.39
N GLU A 144 13.41 -16.33 -27.98
CA GLU A 144 12.01 -16.36 -28.39
C GLU A 144 11.13 -16.07 -27.16
N THR A 145 10.75 -14.80 -26.98
CA THR A 145 9.67 -14.46 -26.06
C THR A 145 8.41 -15.06 -26.68
N PRO A 146 7.67 -15.93 -25.95
CA PRO A 146 6.47 -16.54 -26.50
C PRO A 146 5.55 -15.42 -27.00
N GLU A 147 5.28 -15.45 -28.31
CA GLU A 147 4.38 -14.52 -28.97
C GLU A 147 3.00 -14.76 -28.38
N PHE A 148 2.46 -13.76 -27.68
CA PHE A 148 1.13 -13.86 -27.12
C PHE A 148 0.10 -13.85 -28.24
N ASN A 149 -0.67 -14.92 -28.34
CA ASN A 149 -1.78 -15.01 -29.27
C ASN A 149 -3.09 -14.68 -28.53
N PRO A 150 -3.79 -13.58 -28.85
CA PRO A 150 -5.10 -13.27 -28.27
C PRO A 150 -6.15 -14.37 -28.46
N GLU A 151 -5.95 -15.27 -29.43
CA GLU A 151 -6.80 -16.45 -29.65
C GLU A 151 -6.68 -17.49 -28.53
N ASP A 152 -5.62 -17.43 -27.71
CA ASP A 152 -5.43 -18.32 -26.56
C ASP A 152 -6.24 -17.85 -25.33
N CYS A 153 -6.85 -16.67 -25.36
CA CYS A 153 -7.72 -16.19 -24.29
C CYS A 153 -9.07 -16.92 -24.30
N LEU A 154 -9.46 -17.45 -23.14
CA LEU A 154 -10.82 -17.95 -22.90
C LEU A 154 -11.85 -16.81 -22.91
N ALA A 155 -11.48 -15.65 -22.38
CA ALA A 155 -12.29 -14.43 -22.39
C ALA A 155 -11.40 -13.18 -22.23
N ILE A 156 -11.90 -12.03 -22.72
CA ILE A 156 -11.27 -10.72 -22.52
C ILE A 156 -12.18 -9.84 -21.67
N PHE A 157 -11.59 -9.21 -20.65
CA PHE A 157 -12.24 -8.27 -19.76
C PHE A 157 -11.62 -6.88 -19.92
N ASN A 158 -12.46 -5.89 -20.19
CA ASN A 158 -12.04 -4.50 -20.37
C ASN A 158 -12.48 -3.69 -19.16
N LEU A 159 -11.49 -3.15 -18.45
CA LEU A 159 -11.69 -2.27 -17.30
C LEU A 159 -11.62 -0.82 -17.77
N PRO A 160 -12.66 0.01 -17.53
CA PRO A 160 -12.64 1.41 -17.90
C PRO A 160 -11.71 2.17 -16.94
N LEU A 161 -10.66 2.80 -17.47
CA LEU A 161 -9.62 3.43 -16.64
C LEU A 161 -10.16 4.65 -15.88
N GLN A 162 -10.88 5.55 -16.56
CA GLN A 162 -11.29 6.81 -15.96
C GLN A 162 -12.21 6.65 -14.74
N PRO A 163 -13.27 5.80 -14.78
CA PRO A 163 -14.08 5.55 -13.59
C PRO A 163 -13.27 5.00 -12.41
N ILE A 164 -12.21 4.22 -12.66
CA ILE A 164 -11.32 3.69 -11.62
C ILE A 164 -10.47 4.83 -11.03
N VAL A 165 -9.95 5.72 -11.88
CA VAL A 165 -9.25 6.94 -11.44
C VAL A 165 -10.15 7.77 -10.53
N ASP A 166 -11.37 8.09 -10.98
CA ASP A 166 -12.35 8.91 -10.24
C ASP A 166 -12.79 8.24 -8.91
N ALA A 167 -12.72 6.91 -8.84
CA ALA A 167 -13.00 6.16 -7.62
C ALA A 167 -11.88 6.29 -6.59
N ILE A 168 -10.62 6.25 -7.01
CA ILE A 168 -9.44 6.23 -6.13
C ILE A 168 -8.93 7.63 -5.78
N GLU A 169 -9.14 8.62 -6.66
CA GLU A 169 -8.61 9.98 -6.50
C GLU A 169 -8.84 10.60 -5.11
N PRO A 170 -10.03 10.49 -4.47
CA PRO A 170 -10.22 11.03 -3.11
C PRO A 170 -9.26 10.43 -2.07
N THR A 171 -8.91 9.15 -2.21
CA THR A 171 -8.00 8.44 -1.32
C THR A 171 -6.55 8.90 -1.48
N ILE A 172 -6.18 9.43 -2.64
CA ILE A 172 -4.84 10.02 -2.84
C ILE A 172 -4.68 11.26 -1.97
N GLU A 173 -5.70 12.11 -1.90
CA GLU A 173 -5.63 13.30 -1.05
C GLU A 173 -5.54 12.92 0.43
N ASP A 174 -6.30 11.92 0.87
CA ASP A 174 -6.19 11.43 2.24
C ASP A 174 -4.85 10.72 2.52
N ALA A 175 -4.25 10.06 1.52
CA ALA A 175 -2.89 9.54 1.63
C ALA A 175 -1.89 10.68 1.88
N LYS A 176 -2.03 11.80 1.15
CA LYS A 176 -1.20 13.00 1.37
C LYS A 176 -1.45 13.58 2.76
N ASN A 177 -2.70 13.69 3.21
CA ASN A 177 -3.06 14.16 4.54
C ASN A 177 -2.46 13.29 5.65
N TYR A 178 -2.49 11.96 5.48
CA TYR A 178 -1.81 11.04 6.38
C TYR A 178 -0.30 11.30 6.42
N LEU A 179 0.37 11.42 5.28
CA LEU A 179 1.81 11.71 5.24
C LEU A 179 2.14 13.06 5.90
N ARG A 180 1.29 14.08 5.71
CA ARG A 180 1.39 15.37 6.41
C ARG A 180 1.27 15.22 7.92
N SER A 181 0.34 14.38 8.41
CA SER A 181 0.20 14.07 9.84
C SER A 181 1.47 13.42 10.41
N LYS A 182 2.24 12.69 9.58
CA LYS A 182 3.55 12.14 9.92
C LYS A 182 4.71 13.14 9.80
N GLY A 183 4.40 14.43 9.60
CA GLY A 183 5.36 15.52 9.59
C GLY A 183 6.06 15.74 8.25
N LEU A 184 5.51 15.25 7.15
CA LEU A 184 5.99 15.57 5.80
C LEU A 184 5.36 16.86 5.31
N THR A 185 6.15 17.69 4.63
CA THR A 185 5.65 18.89 3.93
C THR A 185 5.19 18.53 2.52
N ASP A 186 4.44 19.41 1.86
CA ASP A 186 4.06 19.21 0.45
C ASP A 186 5.30 19.03 -0.45
N ASN A 187 6.33 19.84 -0.23
CA ASN A 187 7.61 19.69 -0.92
C ASN A 187 8.27 18.34 -0.63
N ASP A 188 8.14 17.77 0.57
CA ASP A 188 8.65 16.42 0.83
C ASP A 188 7.89 15.37 0.01
N ILE A 189 6.55 15.48 -0.06
CA ILE A 189 5.69 14.56 -0.82
C ILE A 189 5.99 14.66 -2.31
N GLU A 190 6.10 15.86 -2.87
CA GLU A 190 6.53 16.08 -4.25
C GLU A 190 7.91 15.45 -4.51
N ASN A 191 8.85 15.60 -3.57
CA ASN A 191 10.18 14.99 -3.67
C ASN A 191 10.15 13.47 -3.55
N LEU A 192 9.16 12.86 -2.89
CA LEU A 192 8.97 11.39 -2.89
C LEU A 192 8.55 10.88 -4.27
N LEU A 193 7.82 11.69 -5.04
CA LEU A 193 7.30 11.33 -6.37
C LEU A 193 8.24 11.73 -7.50
N ALA A 194 9.14 12.70 -7.29
CA ALA A 194 10.09 13.14 -8.30
C ALA A 194 11.10 12.06 -8.71
N ALA A 195 11.49 12.06 -9.99
CA ALA A 195 12.59 11.25 -10.50
C ALA A 195 13.92 11.58 -9.79
N ASP A 196 14.79 10.59 -9.62
CA ASP A 196 16.15 10.79 -9.12
C ASP A 196 17.15 9.75 -9.67
N SER A 197 18.36 9.72 -9.13
CA SER A 197 19.43 8.80 -9.52
C SER A 197 19.13 7.31 -9.32
N THR A 198 18.04 6.97 -8.62
CA THR A 198 17.64 5.60 -8.30
C THR A 198 16.35 5.16 -8.99
N GLY A 199 15.69 6.03 -9.77
CA GLY A 199 14.52 5.67 -10.57
C GLY A 199 13.75 6.87 -11.15
N GLY A 200 12.81 6.56 -12.05
CA GLY A 200 11.92 7.54 -12.67
C GLY A 200 10.95 8.19 -11.69
N ALA A 201 10.15 9.12 -12.22
CA ALA A 201 9.05 9.73 -11.47
C ALA A 201 8.01 8.67 -11.12
N ILE A 202 7.35 8.87 -9.99
CA ILE A 202 6.34 7.97 -9.45
C ILE A 202 5.00 8.69 -9.53
N GLU A 203 4.00 7.98 -10.04
CA GLU A 203 2.64 8.50 -10.10
C GLU A 203 1.97 8.56 -8.72
N GLU A 204 1.08 9.53 -8.51
CA GLU A 204 0.50 9.82 -7.19
C GLU A 204 -0.33 8.65 -6.62
N TYR A 205 -0.96 7.84 -7.48
CA TYR A 205 -1.74 6.69 -7.04
C TYR A 205 -0.93 5.67 -6.25
N ASN A 206 0.41 5.67 -6.37
CA ASN A 206 1.30 4.81 -5.59
C ASN A 206 1.41 5.22 -4.11
N LEU A 207 0.96 6.42 -3.75
CA LEU A 207 0.88 6.85 -2.36
C LEU A 207 -0.16 6.02 -1.58
N VAL A 208 -1.28 5.66 -2.21
CA VAL A 208 -2.36 4.90 -1.57
C VAL A 208 -1.87 3.55 -1.02
N PRO A 209 -1.34 2.61 -1.85
CA PRO A 209 -0.83 1.34 -1.34
C PRO A 209 0.32 1.51 -0.36
N THR A 210 1.14 2.56 -0.51
CA THR A 210 2.21 2.87 0.46
C THR A 210 1.65 3.24 1.83
N VAL A 211 0.66 4.14 1.88
CA VAL A 211 0.03 4.57 3.13
C VAL A 211 -0.75 3.44 3.78
N MET A 212 -1.41 2.58 2.98
CA MET A 212 -2.06 1.37 3.48
C MET A 212 -1.07 0.49 4.25
N MET A 213 0.14 0.27 3.71
CA MET A 213 1.17 -0.50 4.40
C MET A 213 1.74 0.21 5.63
N LEU A 214 1.90 1.54 5.59
CA LEU A 214 2.33 2.32 6.77
C LEU A 214 1.34 2.16 7.93
N ILE A 215 0.04 2.28 7.65
CA ILE A 215 -1.01 2.09 8.65
C ILE A 215 -1.03 0.65 9.19
N ALA A 216 -0.90 -0.34 8.32
CA ALA A 216 -0.82 -1.73 8.74
C ALA A 216 0.38 -2.00 9.66
N GLU A 217 1.54 -1.43 9.35
CA GLU A 217 2.74 -1.53 10.20
C GLU A 217 2.56 -0.78 11.53
N GLU A 218 1.87 0.37 11.53
CA GLU A 218 1.50 1.09 12.75
C GLU A 218 0.57 0.25 13.64
N GLN A 219 -0.44 -0.40 13.07
CA GLN A 219 -1.34 -1.28 13.81
C GLN A 219 -0.60 -2.48 14.40
N ASN A 220 0.34 -3.06 13.65
CA ASN A 220 1.18 -4.17 14.12
C ASN A 220 2.11 -3.74 15.26
N THR A 221 2.75 -2.57 15.16
CA THR A 221 3.64 -2.05 16.20
C THR A 221 2.90 -1.63 17.47
N ASN A 222 1.75 -0.96 17.35
CA ASN A 222 0.93 -0.53 18.48
C ASN A 222 0.30 -1.70 19.26
N SER A 223 -0.03 -2.80 18.58
CA SER A 223 -0.49 -4.04 19.21
C SER A 223 0.55 -4.68 20.15
N ASN A 224 1.83 -4.31 20.00
CA ASN A 224 2.95 -4.85 20.77
C ASN A 224 3.40 -3.96 21.96
N VAL A 225 2.78 -2.78 22.17
CA VAL A 225 3.17 -1.85 23.27
C VAL A 225 2.52 -2.24 24.61
N GLY A 226 1.63 -3.23 24.65
CA GLY A 226 1.40 -4.01 25.85
C GLY A 226 2.56 -4.97 26.06
N VAL A 227 3.50 -4.65 26.95
CA VAL A 227 4.72 -5.45 27.25
C VAL A 227 4.37 -6.93 27.50
N ASN A 228 4.39 -7.74 26.44
CA ASN A 228 4.16 -9.17 26.54
C ASN A 228 5.51 -9.86 26.35
N PHE A 229 6.16 -10.16 27.49
CA PHE A 229 7.43 -10.89 27.58
C PHE A 229 7.40 -12.27 26.92
N GLN A 230 6.22 -12.74 26.49
CA GLN A 230 6.03 -13.97 25.73
C GLN A 230 6.56 -13.89 24.29
N SER A 231 6.71 -12.67 23.73
CA SER A 231 7.29 -12.43 22.39
C SER A 231 8.82 -12.64 22.31
N LEU A 232 9.51 -12.79 23.44
CA LEU A 232 10.94 -13.14 23.45
C LEU A 232 11.21 -14.62 23.11
N PHE A 233 10.17 -15.47 23.11
CA PHE A 233 10.31 -16.90 22.78
C PHE A 233 9.17 -17.47 21.90
N GLY A 234 8.29 -16.62 21.36
CA GLY A 234 7.22 -17.06 20.47
C GLY A 234 6.82 -15.95 19.53
N SER A 235 6.92 -16.23 18.23
CA SER A 235 6.49 -15.36 17.14
C SER A 235 5.06 -14.86 17.41
N SER A 236 4.90 -13.55 17.57
CA SER A 236 3.61 -12.90 17.78
C SER A 236 2.72 -13.10 16.54
N ALA A 237 1.52 -13.64 16.74
CA ALA A 237 0.53 -13.93 15.70
C ALA A 237 0.01 -12.72 14.89
N PHE A 238 0.50 -11.50 15.13
CA PHE A 238 0.20 -10.31 14.34
C PHE A 238 1.32 -9.93 13.34
N ALA A 239 2.55 -10.40 13.59
CA ALA A 239 3.60 -10.34 12.56
C ALA A 239 3.27 -11.27 11.38
N SER A 240 2.42 -12.28 11.60
CA SER A 240 1.92 -13.14 10.53
C SER A 240 0.89 -12.43 9.67
N GLN A 241 -0.01 -11.61 10.22
CA GLN A 241 -1.11 -11.04 9.41
C GLN A 241 -0.64 -10.01 8.38
N VAL A 242 0.21 -9.04 8.74
CA VAL A 242 0.76 -8.09 7.74
C VAL A 242 1.70 -8.80 6.76
N GLY A 243 2.48 -9.78 7.24
CA GLY A 243 3.36 -10.60 6.40
C GLY A 243 2.61 -11.54 5.45
N GLU A 244 1.44 -12.04 5.84
CA GLU A 244 0.55 -12.87 5.05
C GLU A 244 -0.25 -12.01 4.06
N CYS A 245 -0.64 -10.79 4.44
CA CYS A 245 -1.44 -9.88 3.61
C CYS A 245 -0.64 -9.04 2.61
N ALA A 246 0.48 -8.43 3.03
CA ALA A 246 1.38 -7.74 2.11
C ALA A 246 2.41 -8.70 1.47
N GLY A 247 2.50 -9.95 1.94
CA GLY A 247 3.55 -10.88 1.53
C GLY A 247 4.95 -10.40 1.93
N ASP A 248 5.90 -11.33 2.11
CA ASP A 248 7.33 -11.00 2.24
C ASP A 248 7.88 -10.19 1.04
N ALA A 249 7.12 -10.13 -0.06
CA ALA A 249 7.54 -9.55 -1.31
C ALA A 249 7.44 -8.01 -1.35
N LEU A 250 6.43 -7.35 -0.76
CA LEU A 250 6.07 -5.95 -1.08
C LEU A 250 6.99 -4.86 -0.51
N GLY A 251 8.04 -5.24 0.22
CA GLY A 251 8.97 -4.27 0.81
C GLY A 251 8.59 -3.84 2.22
N ILE A 252 7.86 -4.69 2.94
CA ILE A 252 7.55 -4.53 4.37
C ILE A 252 8.81 -4.17 5.18
N SER A 253 9.97 -4.76 4.87
CA SER A 253 11.23 -4.44 5.55
C SER A 253 11.67 -2.98 5.39
N ALA A 254 11.39 -2.34 4.25
CA ALA A 254 11.68 -0.92 4.06
C ALA A 254 10.67 -0.06 4.83
N ILE A 255 9.40 -0.43 4.83
CA ILE A 255 8.33 0.28 5.57
C ILE A 255 8.56 0.20 7.09
N ALA A 256 8.87 -0.98 7.63
CA ALA A 256 9.21 -1.15 9.04
C ALA A 256 10.43 -0.31 9.44
N GLU A 257 11.47 -0.23 8.58
CA GLU A 257 12.64 0.61 8.85
C GLU A 257 12.30 2.12 8.77
N VAL A 258 11.42 2.53 7.85
CA VAL A 258 10.89 3.91 7.80
C VAL A 258 10.23 4.28 9.12
N MET A 259 9.35 3.40 9.62
CA MET A 259 8.65 3.59 10.88
C MET A 259 9.62 3.68 12.06
N ARG A 260 10.62 2.79 12.13
CA ARG A 260 11.63 2.79 13.19
C ARG A 260 12.51 4.05 13.22
N ARG A 261 12.82 4.63 12.06
CA ARG A 261 13.65 5.84 11.96
C ARG A 261 12.87 7.14 12.08
N GLY A 262 11.55 7.10 11.94
CA GLY A 262 10.70 8.27 11.83
C GLY A 262 10.67 8.80 10.39
N ILE A 263 9.45 8.90 9.85
CA ILE A 263 9.21 9.22 8.43
C ILE A 263 9.70 10.62 8.07
N ASN A 264 9.63 11.58 9.00
CA ASN A 264 10.03 12.97 8.77
C ASN A 264 11.55 13.20 8.73
N THR A 265 12.36 12.22 9.12
CA THR A 265 13.83 12.33 9.07
C THR A 265 14.34 12.20 7.65
N SER A 266 15.50 12.80 7.32
CA SER A 266 16.09 12.66 5.97
C SER A 266 16.33 11.20 5.57
N ALA A 267 16.70 10.35 6.54
CA ALA A 267 16.86 8.92 6.32
C ALA A 267 15.52 8.21 6.13
N GLY A 268 14.50 8.54 6.94
CA GLY A 268 13.14 8.03 6.80
C GLY A 268 12.53 8.38 5.45
N LYS A 269 12.63 9.64 5.01
CA LYS A 269 12.17 10.12 3.69
C LYS A 269 12.83 9.34 2.55
N ALA A 270 14.15 9.13 2.62
CA ALA A 270 14.88 8.36 1.60
C ALA A 270 14.45 6.88 1.55
N LEU A 271 14.17 6.27 2.71
CA LEU A 271 13.65 4.90 2.79
C LEU A 271 12.19 4.81 2.33
N LEU A 272 11.36 5.78 2.67
CA LEU A 272 9.97 5.87 2.25
C LEU A 272 9.90 5.98 0.73
N LYS A 273 10.75 6.83 0.14
CA LYS A 273 10.86 6.93 -1.32
C LYS A 273 11.19 5.60 -1.97
N LYS A 274 12.13 4.83 -1.40
CA LYS A 274 12.47 3.48 -1.89
C LYS A 274 11.31 2.50 -1.75
N ALA A 275 10.56 2.58 -0.65
CA ALA A 275 9.39 1.74 -0.43
C ALA A 275 8.30 2.06 -1.47
N ILE A 276 7.98 3.34 -1.66
CA ILE A 276 7.04 3.79 -2.70
C ILE A 276 7.48 3.30 -4.07
N ARG A 277 8.77 3.42 -4.44
CA ARG A 277 9.27 2.88 -5.72
C ARG A 277 9.06 1.38 -5.86
N LYS A 278 9.31 0.63 -4.80
CA LYS A 278 9.13 -0.82 -4.82
C LYS A 278 7.65 -1.18 -4.99
N VAL A 279 6.75 -0.43 -4.37
CA VAL A 279 5.30 -0.56 -4.59
C VAL A 279 4.95 -0.18 -6.03
N ALA A 280 5.41 0.97 -6.51
CA ALA A 280 5.14 1.47 -7.85
C ALA A 280 5.64 0.54 -8.95
N SER A 281 6.76 -0.13 -8.74
CA SER A 281 7.27 -1.14 -9.68
C SER A 281 6.37 -2.38 -9.82
N ARG A 282 5.37 -2.52 -8.94
CA ARG A 282 4.44 -3.65 -8.89
C ARG A 282 2.99 -3.24 -9.06
N ALA A 283 2.64 -2.01 -8.69
CA ALA A 283 1.35 -1.42 -8.97
C ALA A 283 1.31 -1.10 -10.47
N LEU A 284 0.67 -2.00 -11.23
CA LEU A 284 0.43 -1.90 -12.67
C LEU A 284 -0.53 -0.74 -13.01
N GLY A 285 -0.15 0.50 -12.69
CA GLY A 285 -0.99 1.67 -12.90
C GLY A 285 -2.11 1.82 -11.86
N TRP A 286 -3.10 2.65 -12.22
CA TRP A 286 -4.33 2.87 -11.44
C TRP A 286 -5.12 1.59 -11.17
N ILE A 287 -5.10 0.65 -12.10
CA ILE A 287 -5.78 -0.65 -11.93
C ILE A 287 -5.02 -1.51 -10.91
N GLY A 288 -3.69 -1.54 -10.99
CA GLY A 288 -2.86 -2.15 -9.96
C GLY A 288 -3.12 -1.57 -8.57
N ALA A 289 -3.29 -0.24 -8.46
CA ALA A 289 -3.67 0.41 -7.22
C ALA A 289 -5.08 -0.02 -6.75
N ALA A 290 -6.07 -0.12 -7.65
CA ALA A 290 -7.42 -0.60 -7.33
C ALA A 290 -7.41 -2.04 -6.79
N ILE A 291 -6.68 -2.93 -7.47
CA ILE A 291 -6.48 -4.32 -7.08
C ILE A 291 -5.85 -4.37 -5.68
N PHE A 292 -4.78 -3.61 -5.45
CA PHE A 292 -4.11 -3.57 -4.16
C PHE A 292 -5.04 -3.07 -3.05
N ILE A 293 -5.79 -1.99 -3.31
CA ILE A 293 -6.77 -1.44 -2.36
C ILE A 293 -7.70 -2.56 -1.91
N TYR A 294 -8.29 -3.26 -2.88
CA TYR A 294 -9.25 -4.33 -2.61
C TYR A 294 -8.61 -5.53 -1.89
N GLU A 295 -7.55 -6.13 -2.44
CA GLU A 295 -6.95 -7.35 -1.89
C GLU A 295 -6.34 -7.10 -0.51
N PHE A 296 -5.61 -5.99 -0.35
CA PHE A 296 -4.95 -5.69 0.91
C PHE A 296 -5.94 -5.31 2.00
N GLY A 297 -6.94 -4.48 1.69
CA GLY A 297 -7.94 -4.09 2.68
C GLY A 297 -8.84 -5.24 3.11
N ASP A 298 -9.15 -6.19 2.20
CA ASP A 298 -9.86 -7.42 2.53
C ASP A 298 -9.02 -8.31 3.46
N CYS A 299 -7.74 -8.50 3.13
CA CYS A 299 -6.84 -9.29 3.96
C CYS A 299 -6.63 -8.67 5.35
N MET A 300 -6.54 -7.34 5.44
CA MET A 300 -6.45 -6.61 6.71
C MET A 300 -7.80 -6.53 7.45
N ASN A 301 -8.88 -7.09 6.90
CA ASN A 301 -10.24 -7.06 7.46
C ASN A 301 -10.69 -5.61 7.78
N TRP A 302 -10.40 -4.68 6.87
CA TRP A 302 -10.87 -3.29 6.97
C TRP A 302 -12.33 -3.14 6.54
N TRP A 303 -12.89 -4.18 5.95
CA TRP A 303 -14.30 -4.37 5.59
C TRP A 303 -14.67 -5.86 5.61
#